data_AF-A0A497CDV8-F1
#
_entry.id   AF-A0A497CDV8-F1
#
_cell.length_a   1.000
_cell.length_b   1.000
_cell.length_c   1.000
_cell.angle_alpha   90.00
_cell.angle_beta   90.00
_cell.angle_gamma   90.00
#
_symmetry.space_group_name_H-M   'P 1'
#
loop_
_entity.id
_entity.type
_entity.pdbx_description
1 polymer ?
#
loop_
_entity_poly.entity_id
_entity_poly.type
_entity_poly.pdbx_seq_one_letter_code
_entity_poly.pdbx_strand_id
1 'polypeptide(L)'
;MASVKTAISIQEPLFEQVEALANELNISRSRIFVLAVEEFIKRYQNRQLLEEINRAYDDLPNVTEQLYLEKTRPQHRKLMEGEW
;
A
#
# COMPACT_ATOMS: atom_id res chain seq x y z
N MET A 1 10.42 14.52 -18.06
CA MET A 1 11.47 14.17 -17.08
C MET A 1 12.50 13.28 -17.77
N ALA A 2 13.76 13.35 -17.37
CA ALA A 2 14.81 12.49 -17.94
C ALA A 2 14.65 11.04 -17.43
N SER A 3 14.85 10.05 -18.30
CA SER A 3 14.85 8.63 -17.94
C SER A 3 16.28 8.15 -17.65
N VAL A 4 16.48 7.45 -16.54
CA VAL A 4 17.75 6.78 -16.20
C VAL A 4 17.68 5.31 -16.61
N LYS A 5 18.75 4.80 -17.23
CA LYS A 5 18.87 3.36 -17.56
C LYS A 5 19.72 2.68 -16.51
N THR A 6 19.21 1.57 -15.98
CA THR A 6 19.87 0.76 -14.97
C THR A 6 19.76 -0.71 -15.38
N ALA A 7 20.86 -1.46 -15.29
CA ALA A 7 20.83 -2.91 -15.42
C ALA A 7 20.52 -3.53 -14.06
N ILE A 8 19.60 -4.49 -14.01
CA ILE A 8 19.22 -5.22 -12.80
C ILE A 8 19.37 -6.71 -13.02
N SER A 9 19.79 -7.43 -11.99
CA SER A 9 19.78 -8.89 -11.98
C SER A 9 18.44 -9.39 -11.46
N ILE A 10 17.78 -10.27 -12.20
CA ILE A 10 16.52 -10.91 -11.83
C ILE A 10 16.55 -12.38 -12.24
N GLN A 11 15.69 -13.18 -11.61
CA GLN A 11 15.55 -14.59 -11.97
C GLN A 11 14.91 -14.72 -13.36
N GLU A 12 15.43 -15.62 -14.19
CA GLU A 12 14.94 -15.87 -15.55
C GLU A 12 13.43 -16.19 -15.61
N PRO A 13 12.87 -17.06 -14.73
CA PRO A 13 11.44 -17.34 -14.74
C PRO A 13 10.56 -16.12 -14.43
N LEU A 14 11.08 -15.16 -13.66
CA LEU A 14 10.37 -13.91 -13.38
C LEU A 14 10.44 -12.97 -14.59
N PHE A 15 11.59 -12.91 -15.25
CA PHE A 15 11.74 -12.12 -16.47
C PHE A 15 10.77 -12.58 -17.57
N GLU A 16 10.65 -13.89 -17.80
CA GLU A 16 9.71 -14.45 -18.77
C GLU A 16 8.25 -14.08 -18.45
N GLN A 17 7.86 -14.12 -17.16
CA GLN A 17 6.53 -13.67 -16.74
C GLN A 17 6.30 -12.18 -17.01
N VAL A 18 7.32 -11.33 -16.78
CA VAL A 18 7.23 -9.90 -17.10
C VAL A 18 7.12 -9.69 -18.61
N GLU A 19 7.84 -10.45 -19.43
CA GLU A 19 7.72 -10.37 -20.89
C GLU A 19 6.31 -10.74 -21.37
N ALA A 20 5.78 -11.87 -20.89
CA ALA A 20 4.44 -12.32 -21.26
C ALA A 20 3.37 -11.28 -20.88
N LEU A 21 3.44 -10.75 -19.67
CA LEU A 21 2.51 -9.73 -19.18
C LEU A 21 2.63 -8.41 -19.95
N ALA A 22 3.86 -7.98 -20.26
CA ALA A 22 4.09 -6.78 -21.05
C ALA A 22 3.46 -6.89 -22.45
N ASN A 23 3.59 -8.07 -23.08
CA ASN A 23 2.97 -8.38 -24.36
C ASN A 23 1.44 -8.40 -24.27
N GLU A 24 0.87 -9.07 -23.27
CA GLU A 24 -0.58 -9.13 -23.04
C GLU A 24 -1.19 -7.73 -22.86
N LEU A 25 -0.53 -6.88 -22.09
CA LEU A 25 -0.98 -5.51 -21.81
C LEU A 25 -0.57 -4.50 -22.90
N ASN A 26 0.16 -4.93 -23.93
CA ASN A 26 0.70 -4.09 -25.01
C ASN A 26 1.49 -2.87 -24.49
N ILE A 27 2.36 -3.08 -23.51
CA ILE A 27 3.26 -2.05 -22.95
C ILE A 27 4.70 -2.54 -22.92
N SER A 28 5.65 -1.62 -22.71
CA SER A 28 7.06 -2.03 -22.61
C SER A 28 7.32 -2.79 -21.31
N ARG A 29 8.28 -3.73 -21.34
CA ARG A 29 8.81 -4.41 -20.14
C ARG A 29 9.25 -3.40 -19.06
N SER A 30 9.93 -2.33 -19.47
CA SER A 30 10.33 -1.25 -18.56
C SER A 30 9.15 -0.56 -17.87
N ARG A 31 7.98 -0.47 -18.52
CA ARG A 31 6.78 0.11 -17.92
C ARG A 31 6.23 -0.77 -16.80
N ILE A 32 6.28 -2.10 -16.94
CA ILE A 32 5.92 -3.03 -15.85
C ILE A 32 6.78 -2.77 -14.62
N PHE A 33 8.10 -2.67 -14.79
CA PHE A 33 9.01 -2.40 -13.67
C PHE A 33 8.75 -1.05 -13.01
N VAL A 34 8.49 0.00 -13.79
CA VAL A 34 8.14 1.32 -13.25
C VAL A 34 6.87 1.23 -12.41
N LEU A 35 5.80 0.62 -12.93
CA LEU A 35 4.53 0.46 -12.22
C LEU A 35 4.70 -0.35 -10.93
N ALA A 36 5.46 -1.43 -10.98
CA ALA A 36 5.73 -2.27 -9.80
C ALA A 36 6.49 -1.51 -8.72
N VAL A 37 7.49 -0.71 -9.09
CA VAL A 37 8.29 0.10 -8.15
C VAL A 37 7.44 1.24 -7.55
N GLU A 38 6.66 1.94 -8.36
CA GLU A 38 5.74 2.98 -7.90
C GLU A 38 4.75 2.42 -6.87
N GLU A 39 4.12 1.28 -7.18
CA GLU A 39 3.18 0.62 -6.28
C GLU A 39 3.86 0.10 -5.01
N PHE A 40 5.07 -0.45 -5.10
CA PHE A 40 5.83 -0.91 -3.94
C PHE A 40 6.16 0.25 -2.99
N ILE A 41 6.63 1.38 -3.52
CA ILE A 41 6.94 2.58 -2.74
C ILE A 41 5.66 3.10 -2.06
N LYS A 42 4.56 3.20 -2.79
CA LYS A 42 3.28 3.66 -2.26
C LYS A 42 2.80 2.76 -1.11
N ARG A 43 2.85 1.43 -1.28
CA ARG A 43 2.51 0.47 -0.21
C ARG A 43 3.41 0.61 1.00
N TYR A 44 4.71 0.81 0.79
CA TYR A 44 5.66 1.02 1.88
C TYR A 44 5.34 2.31 2.67
N GLN A 45 5.09 3.42 1.97
CA GLN A 45 4.72 4.69 2.58
C GLN A 45 3.40 4.60 3.36
N ASN A 46 2.40 3.90 2.81
CA ASN A 46 1.13 3.68 3.52
C ASN A 46 1.31 2.90 4.83
N ARG A 47 2.19 1.88 4.85
CA ARG A 47 2.50 1.16 6.10
C ARG A 47 3.18 2.06 7.12
N GLN A 48 4.16 2.85 6.70
CA GLN A 48 4.83 3.81 7.58
C GLN A 48 3.84 4.83 8.16
N LEU A 49 2.93 5.35 7.33
CA LEU A 49 1.87 6.26 7.81
C LEU A 49 0.98 5.59 8.85
N LEU A 50 0.55 4.34 8.60
CA LEU A 50 -0.25 3.59 9.56
C LEU A 50 0.49 3.33 10.87
N GLU A 51 1.78 3.01 10.82
CA GLU A 51 2.64 2.83 12.00
C GLU A 51 2.74 4.13 12.82
N GLU A 52 2.92 5.29 12.17
CA GLU A 52 2.96 6.58 12.85
C GLU A 52 1.60 6.95 13.48
N ILE A 53 0.49 6.66 12.78
CA ILE A 53 -0.85 6.82 13.35
C ILE A 53 -0.99 5.95 14.60
N ASN A 54 -0.66 4.65 14.50
CA ASN A 54 -0.76 3.74 15.64
C ASN A 54 0.10 4.21 16.81
N ARG A 55 1.32 4.70 16.56
CA ARG A 55 2.20 5.24 17.59
C ARG A 55 1.61 6.48 18.26
N ALA A 56 0.97 7.36 17.49
CA ALA A 56 0.33 8.57 18.02
C ALA A 56 -0.86 8.27 18.94
N TYR A 57 -1.48 7.09 18.80
CA TYR A 57 -2.59 6.60 19.61
C TYR A 57 -2.20 5.45 20.57
N ASP A 58 -0.91 5.25 20.82
CA ASP A 58 -0.40 4.18 21.69
C ASP A 58 -0.54 4.54 23.19
N ASP A 59 -0.94 5.77 23.50
CA ASP A 59 -1.29 6.20 24.85
C ASP A 59 -2.64 5.63 25.30
N LEU A 60 -2.76 5.36 26.60
CA LEU A 60 -4.02 4.91 27.18
C LEU A 60 -5.06 6.02 27.03
N PRO A 61 -6.23 5.75 26.43
CA PRO A 61 -7.25 6.77 26.25
C PRO A 61 -7.62 7.36 27.59
N ASN A 62 -7.65 8.68 27.68
CA ASN A 62 -8.09 9.35 28.91
C ASN A 62 -9.59 9.09 29.16
N VAL A 63 -10.08 9.36 30.37
CA VAL A 63 -11.48 9.05 30.76
C VAL A 63 -12.51 9.67 29.79
N THR A 64 -12.22 10.84 29.24
CA THR A 64 -13.09 11.52 28.26
C THR A 64 -13.09 10.80 26.91
N GLU A 65 -11.94 10.33 26.44
CA GLU A 65 -11.82 9.51 25.23
C GLU A 65 -12.47 8.15 25.38
N GLN A 66 -12.35 7.51 26.55
CA GLN A 66 -13.02 6.24 26.83
C GLN A 66 -14.55 6.38 26.74
N LEU A 67 -15.11 7.42 27.37
CA LEU A 67 -16.54 7.72 27.31
C LEU A 67 -17.02 8.04 25.88
N TYR A 68 -16.18 8.70 25.09
CA TYR A 68 -16.47 8.98 23.68
C TYR A 68 -16.44 7.71 22.82
N LEU A 69 -15.44 6.85 22.99
CA LEU A 69 -15.29 5.58 22.28
C LEU A 69 -16.43 4.61 22.59
N GLU A 70 -16.89 4.53 23.84
CA GLU A 70 -18.03 3.67 24.22
C GLU A 70 -19.32 4.07 23.50
N LYS A 71 -19.58 5.37 23.36
CA LYS A 71 -20.79 5.88 22.69
C LYS A 71 -20.74 5.73 21.16
N THR A 72 -19.55 5.81 20.56
CA THR A 72 -19.38 5.84 19.10
C THR A 72 -19.10 4.45 18.48
N ARG A 73 -18.55 3.50 19.24
CA ARG A 73 -18.26 2.12 18.81
C ARG A 73 -19.42 1.39 18.10
N PRO A 74 -20.67 1.43 18.58
CA PRO A 74 -21.78 0.70 17.94
C PRO A 74 -22.14 1.27 16.56
N GLN A 75 -22.00 2.59 16.38
CA GLN A 75 -22.28 3.28 15.11
C GLN A 75 -21.15 3.05 14.10
N HIS A 76 -19.90 3.10 14.58
CA HIS A 76 -18.72 2.89 13.75
C HIS A 76 -18.63 1.45 13.21
N ARG A 77 -19.03 0.45 14.00
CA ARG A 77 -19.09 -0.96 13.56
C ARG A 77 -20.08 -1.16 12.39
N LYS A 78 -21.27 -0.56 12.47
CA LYS A 78 -22.29 -0.66 11.40
C LYS A 78 -21.86 -0.02 10.08
N LEU A 79 -21.07 1.06 10.14
CA LEU A 79 -20.52 1.72 8.95
C LEU A 79 -19.45 0.87 8.27
N MET A 80 -18.61 0.17 9.05
CA MET A 80 -17.54 -0.67 8.50
C MET A 80 -18.03 -2.00 7.95
N GLU A 81 -19.16 -2.53 8.43
CA GLU A 81 -19.76 -3.79 7.95
C GLU A 81 -20.35 -3.69 6.52
N GLY A 82 -20.55 -2.48 5.98
CA GLY A 82 -21.11 -2.25 4.64
C GLY A 82 -20.08 -2.00 3.52
N GLU A 83 -18.79 -1.92 3.86
CA GLU A 83 -17.71 -1.48 2.95
C GLU A 83 -16.62 -2.57 2.70
N TRP A 84 -16.92 -3.85 2.96
CA TRP A 84 -16.04 -4.98 2.62
C TRP A 84 -16.65 -5.91 1.56
#